data_AF-A0A1R1XSF6-F1
#
_entry.id   AF-A0A1R1XSF6-F1
#
_cell.length_a   1.000
_cell.length_b   1.000
_cell.length_c   1.000
_cell.angle_alpha   90.00
_cell.angle_beta   90.00
_cell.angle_gamma   90.00
#
_symmetry.space_group_name_H-M   'P 1'
#
loop_
_entity.id
_entity.type
_entity.pdbx_description
1 polymer ?
#
loop_
_entity_poly.entity_id
_entity_poly.type
_entity_poly.pdbx_seq_one_letter_code
_entity_poly.pdbx_strand_id
1 'polypeptide(L)'
;MFSAVSDKNVAVETASTQNLIEGDTENIQLREIKKDYSLKITKTKFDLDGNNTPYYGRYIAISNKYGYTVVGKNKTLHLFFNRAAQDFLNSKPILRNEDPSESIAILEPKSSVELIIPENSIITHVSLMGSEDKILVCLSNKSIILFETSEIQKGNSNPLKSFTIENEIYDLAPN
;
A
#
# COMPACT_ATOMS: atom_id res chain seq x y z
N MET A 1 44.13 -23.90 -3.71
CA MET A 1 44.19 -23.03 -2.50
C MET A 1 42.97 -22.13 -2.54
N PHE A 2 41.97 -22.41 -1.71
CA PHE A 2 40.80 -21.55 -1.55
C PHE A 2 41.12 -20.59 -0.40
N SER A 3 41.18 -19.28 -0.68
CA SER A 3 41.31 -18.27 0.36
C SER A 3 39.93 -18.04 0.98
N ALA A 4 39.80 -18.31 2.28
CA ALA A 4 38.64 -17.93 3.06
C ALA A 4 38.48 -16.41 3.03
N VAL A 5 37.39 -15.93 2.44
CA VAL A 5 36.95 -14.54 2.59
C VAL A 5 36.48 -14.43 4.03
N SER A 6 37.17 -13.59 4.82
CA SER A 6 36.86 -13.40 6.23
C SER A 6 35.41 -12.95 6.40
N ASP A 7 34.66 -13.65 7.25
CA ASP A 7 33.40 -13.21 7.83
C ASP A 7 33.63 -11.88 8.56
N LYS A 8 33.54 -10.77 7.83
CA LYS A 8 33.39 -9.47 8.45
C LYS A 8 31.97 -9.40 8.95
N ASN A 9 31.79 -9.72 10.23
CA ASN A 9 30.65 -9.26 11.01
C ASN A 9 30.47 -7.76 10.73
N VAL A 10 29.51 -7.43 9.86
CA VAL A 10 29.03 -6.05 9.76
C VAL A 10 28.40 -5.78 11.11
N ALA A 11 29.02 -4.89 11.88
CA ALA A 11 28.47 -4.49 13.16
C ALA A 11 27.08 -3.91 12.86
N VAL A 12 26.02 -4.59 13.30
CA VAL A 12 24.71 -3.98 13.37
C VAL A 12 24.91 -2.83 14.37
N GLU A 13 24.89 -1.59 13.88
CA GLU A 13 24.78 -0.42 14.75
C GLU A 13 23.50 -0.64 15.56
N THR A 14 23.68 -1.09 16.80
CA THR A 14 22.61 -1.14 17.78
C THR A 14 22.28 0.32 18.02
N ALA A 15 21.12 0.75 17.53
CA ALA A 15 20.59 2.08 17.76
C ALA A 15 20.77 2.39 19.25
N SER A 16 21.55 3.42 19.57
CA SER A 16 21.70 3.87 20.94
C SER A 16 20.29 4.08 21.49
N THR A 17 19.99 3.49 22.64
CA THR A 17 18.80 3.82 23.44
C THR A 17 18.95 5.24 23.95
N GLN A 18 18.87 6.21 23.06
CA GLN A 18 18.58 7.58 23.44
C GLN A 18 17.19 7.54 24.06
N ASN A 19 17.11 7.95 25.32
CA ASN A 19 15.82 8.30 25.91
C ASN A 19 15.21 9.38 25.01
N LEU A 20 14.21 8.99 24.22
CA LEU A 20 13.43 9.92 23.42
C LEU A 20 12.72 10.82 24.42
N ILE A 21 13.09 12.09 24.43
CA ILE A 21 12.36 13.09 25.20
C ILE A 21 11.07 13.33 24.43
N GLU A 22 9.94 12.91 25.00
CA GLU A 22 8.63 13.27 24.46
C GLU A 22 8.51 14.79 24.44
N GLY A 23 8.44 15.35 23.23
CA GLY A 23 8.25 16.77 23.03
C GLY A 23 6.81 17.19 23.34
N ASP A 24 6.63 18.48 23.63
CA ASP A 24 5.31 19.06 23.75
C ASP A 24 4.54 18.94 22.41
N THR A 25 3.36 18.31 22.46
CA THR A 25 2.51 18.03 21.30
C THR A 25 1.27 18.93 21.26
N GLU A 26 1.18 19.98 22.09
CA GLU A 26 0.02 20.88 22.18
C GLU A 26 -0.40 21.48 20.82
N ASN A 27 0.55 21.65 19.89
CA ASN A 27 0.31 22.19 18.55
C ASN A 27 0.09 21.12 17.46
N ILE A 28 0.14 19.83 17.79
CA ILE A 28 -0.05 18.72 16.86
C ILE A 28 -1.46 18.15 17.05
N GLN A 29 -2.30 18.29 16.02
CA GLN A 29 -3.66 17.79 16.05
C GLN A 29 -3.90 16.85 14.87
N LEU A 30 -4.42 15.66 15.18
CA LEU A 30 -4.97 14.76 14.18
C LEU A 30 -6.46 15.08 14.02
N ARG A 31 -6.85 15.49 12.81
CA ARG A 31 -8.26 15.72 12.49
C ARG A 31 -8.78 14.58 11.64
N GLU A 32 -9.71 13.83 12.20
CA GLU A 32 -10.45 12.81 11.46
C GLU A 32 -11.38 13.47 10.43
N ILE A 33 -11.27 13.05 9.17
CA ILE A 33 -12.16 13.50 8.10
C ILE A 33 -13.36 12.56 8.09
N LYS A 34 -14.49 13.01 8.67
CA LYS A 34 -15.78 12.29 8.75
C LYS A 34 -15.73 10.97 9.55
N LYS A 35 -15.79 11.10 10.88
CA LYS A 35 -15.82 10.00 11.86
C LYS A 35 -16.82 8.87 11.57
N ASP A 36 -17.94 9.22 10.95
CA ASP A 36 -19.05 8.28 10.73
C ASP A 36 -19.02 7.58 9.37
N TYR A 37 -17.97 7.78 8.55
CA TYR A 37 -17.88 7.14 7.23
C TYR A 37 -16.49 6.61 6.95
N SER A 38 -16.42 5.32 6.63
CA SER A 38 -15.21 4.69 6.09
C SER A 38 -15.30 4.54 4.57
N LEU A 39 -14.20 4.84 3.88
CA LEU A 39 -14.07 4.61 2.45
C LEU A 39 -13.69 3.14 2.18
N LYS A 40 -14.60 2.35 1.64
CA LYS A 40 -14.29 0.97 1.23
C LYS A 40 -13.83 0.93 -0.23
N ILE A 41 -12.56 0.55 -0.44
CA ILE A 41 -11.89 0.51 -1.77
C ILE A 41 -12.04 -0.87 -2.43
N THR A 42 -12.26 -1.91 -1.64
CA THR A 42 -12.37 -3.31 -2.10
C THR A 42 -13.49 -4.03 -1.35
N LYS A 43 -14.24 -4.89 -2.04
CA LYS A 43 -15.41 -5.59 -1.48
C LYS A 43 -15.01 -6.66 -0.46
N THR A 44 -13.92 -7.37 -0.71
CA THR A 44 -13.36 -8.36 0.20
C THR A 44 -12.60 -7.68 1.34
N LYS A 45 -12.61 -8.27 2.54
CA LYS A 45 -11.78 -7.81 3.66
C LYS A 45 -10.31 -8.19 3.43
N PHE A 46 -9.38 -7.44 4.00
CA PHE A 46 -7.99 -7.90 4.11
C PHE A 46 -7.95 -9.06 5.09
N ASP A 47 -7.08 -10.02 4.81
CA ASP A 47 -6.91 -11.20 5.64
C ASP A 47 -6.10 -10.81 6.87
N LEU A 48 -6.69 -10.97 8.06
CA LEU A 48 -6.01 -10.67 9.31
C LEU A 48 -5.11 -11.82 9.76
N ASP A 49 -5.16 -12.99 9.13
CA ASP A 49 -4.32 -14.14 9.50
C ASP A 49 -2.94 -14.09 8.81
N GLY A 50 -2.72 -13.10 7.94
CA GLY A 50 -1.43 -12.83 7.30
C GLY A 50 -1.14 -13.66 6.03
N ASN A 51 -1.99 -14.64 5.69
CA ASN A 51 -1.74 -15.53 4.53
C ASN A 51 -1.86 -14.80 3.19
N ASN A 52 -2.92 -14.00 3.03
CA ASN A 52 -3.18 -13.25 1.79
C ASN A 52 -2.88 -11.74 1.92
N THR A 53 -2.48 -11.31 3.10
CA THR A 53 -2.10 -9.92 3.40
C THR A 53 -1.01 -9.96 4.47
N PRO A 54 0.24 -10.27 4.10
CA PRO A 54 1.34 -10.26 5.05
C PRO A 54 1.45 -8.93 5.81
N TYR A 55 1.69 -9.00 7.12
CA TYR A 55 1.73 -7.84 8.02
C TYR A 55 2.84 -6.84 7.69
N TYR A 56 3.91 -7.29 7.06
CA TYR A 56 5.02 -6.44 6.60
C TYR A 56 4.74 -5.77 5.25
N GLY A 57 3.58 -6.00 4.63
CA GLY A 57 3.27 -5.49 3.30
C GLY A 57 2.86 -4.02 3.30
N ARG A 58 3.15 -3.32 2.19
CA ARG A 58 2.70 -1.95 1.94
C ARG A 58 1.72 -1.89 0.78
N TYR A 59 0.44 -1.80 1.09
CA TYR A 59 -0.63 -1.99 0.11
C TYR A 59 -1.15 -0.70 -0.53
N ILE A 60 -0.69 0.46 -0.10
CA ILE A 60 -1.23 1.76 -0.53
C ILE A 60 -0.08 2.65 -0.99
N ALA A 61 -0.22 3.25 -2.17
CA ALA A 61 0.66 4.30 -2.66
C ALA A 61 -0.15 5.49 -3.18
N ILE A 62 0.25 6.71 -2.80
CA ILE A 62 -0.48 7.94 -3.11
C ILE A 62 0.39 8.81 -4.00
N SER A 63 -0.14 9.20 -5.16
CA SER A 63 0.44 10.23 -6.01
C SER A 63 -0.12 11.58 -5.61
N ASN A 64 0.74 12.43 -5.05
CA ASN A 64 0.39 13.82 -4.77
C ASN A 64 0.52 14.69 -6.04
N LYS A 65 1.40 14.32 -6.97
CA LYS A 65 1.61 15.04 -8.23
C LYS A 65 0.41 14.95 -9.16
N TYR A 66 -0.19 13.77 -9.28
CA TYR A 66 -1.30 13.50 -10.19
C TYR A 66 -2.64 13.25 -9.48
N GLY A 67 -2.66 13.25 -8.15
CA GLY A 67 -3.89 13.19 -7.35
C GLY A 67 -4.63 11.85 -7.46
N TYR A 68 -3.91 10.73 -7.49
CA TYR A 68 -4.49 9.38 -7.48
C TYR A 68 -3.90 8.53 -6.36
N THR A 69 -4.61 7.48 -6.00
CA THR A 69 -4.16 6.46 -5.03
C THR A 69 -4.28 5.09 -5.69
N VAL A 70 -3.28 4.25 -5.44
CA VAL A 70 -3.25 2.85 -5.85
C VAL A 70 -3.28 1.98 -4.61
N VAL A 71 -4.16 0.98 -4.61
CA VAL A 71 -4.25 -0.02 -3.56
C VAL A 71 -4.06 -1.40 -4.16
N GLY A 72 -3.04 -2.12 -3.70
CA GLY A 72 -2.81 -3.50 -4.06
C GLY A 72 -3.44 -4.44 -3.07
N LYS A 73 -4.12 -5.47 -3.55
CA LYS A 73 -4.66 -6.52 -2.70
C LYS A 73 -4.75 -7.84 -3.44
N ASN A 74 -4.20 -8.90 -2.86
CA ASN A 74 -4.14 -10.21 -3.48
C ASN A 74 -3.55 -10.10 -4.91
N LYS A 75 -4.34 -10.26 -5.97
CA LYS A 75 -3.89 -10.10 -7.37
C LYS A 75 -4.46 -8.86 -8.04
N THR A 76 -5.14 -7.99 -7.30
CA THR A 76 -5.87 -6.86 -7.86
C THR A 76 -5.18 -5.55 -7.51
N LEU A 77 -5.01 -4.67 -8.49
CA LEU A 77 -4.71 -3.27 -8.27
C LEU A 77 -5.99 -2.44 -8.43
N HIS A 78 -6.31 -1.67 -7.40
CA HIS A 78 -7.37 -0.69 -7.42
C HIS A 78 -6.75 0.70 -7.59
N LEU A 79 -7.28 1.50 -8.51
CA LEU A 79 -6.86 2.88 -8.72
C LEU A 79 -8.07 3.80 -8.67
N PHE A 80 -7.97 4.86 -7.88
CA PHE A 80 -8.98 5.92 -7.81
C PHE A 80 -8.33 7.30 -7.68
N PHE A 81 -9.07 8.34 -8.04
CA PHE A 81 -8.63 9.71 -7.84
C PHE A 81 -8.90 10.18 -6.42
N ASN A 82 -7.93 10.86 -5.81
CA ASN A 82 -8.01 11.35 -4.43
C ASN A 82 -9.18 12.32 -4.27
N ARG A 83 -9.41 13.16 -5.29
CA ARG A 83 -10.56 14.06 -5.35
C ARG A 83 -11.89 13.31 -5.33
N ALA A 84 -12.02 12.22 -6.07
CA ALA A 84 -13.25 11.43 -6.08
C ALA A 84 -13.54 10.81 -4.71
N ALA A 85 -12.50 10.33 -4.02
CA ALA A 85 -12.62 9.85 -2.65
C ALA A 85 -13.07 10.96 -1.67
N GLN A 86 -12.47 12.15 -1.79
CA GLN A 86 -12.82 13.30 -0.95
C GLN A 86 -14.25 13.80 -1.23
N ASP A 87 -14.61 13.98 -2.50
CA ASP A 87 -15.95 14.41 -2.93
C ASP A 87 -17.00 13.40 -2.45
N PHE A 88 -16.69 12.10 -2.54
CA PHE A 88 -17.55 11.04 -2.03
C PHE A 88 -17.76 11.15 -0.51
N LEU A 89 -16.69 11.26 0.29
CA LEU A 89 -16.80 11.42 1.75
C LEU A 89 -17.54 12.70 2.15
N ASN A 90 -17.32 13.80 1.42
CA ASN A 90 -17.98 15.08 1.67
C ASN A 90 -19.47 15.06 1.32
N SER A 91 -19.87 14.27 0.32
CA SER A 91 -21.27 14.12 -0.10
C SER A 91 -22.13 13.38 0.93
N LYS A 92 -21.51 12.63 1.85
CA LYS A 92 -22.25 11.86 2.85
C LYS A 92 -22.74 12.78 3.97
N PRO A 93 -23.97 12.55 4.50
CA PRO A 93 -24.47 13.30 5.65
C PRO A 93 -23.60 13.07 6.90
N ILE A 94 -23.98 13.58 8.07
CA ILE A 94 -23.34 13.22 9.35
C ILE A 94 -24.32 12.29 10.04
N LEU A 95 -23.91 11.07 10.38
CA LEU A 95 -24.81 10.12 11.03
C LEU A 95 -24.82 10.43 12.52
N ARG A 96 -25.98 10.85 13.02
CA ARG A 96 -26.20 11.03 14.45
C ARG A 96 -26.92 9.78 14.94
N ASN A 97 -26.18 8.88 15.61
CA ASN A 97 -26.68 7.69 16.32
C ASN A 97 -26.85 6.38 15.51
N GLU A 98 -26.11 6.15 14.44
CA GLU A 98 -26.07 4.84 13.77
C GLU A 98 -24.81 4.04 14.18
N ASP A 99 -24.91 2.71 14.22
CA ASP A 99 -23.77 1.83 14.47
C ASP A 99 -22.74 2.04 13.35
N PRO A 100 -21.47 2.40 13.67
CA PRO A 100 -20.43 2.69 12.67
C PRO A 100 -20.25 1.57 11.64
N SER A 101 -20.60 0.33 11.99
CA SER A 101 -20.49 -0.83 11.10
C SER A 101 -21.47 -0.82 9.90
N GLU A 102 -22.60 -0.12 9.99
CA GLU A 102 -23.60 -0.04 8.90
C GLU A 102 -23.36 1.15 7.94
N SER A 103 -22.50 2.09 8.34
CA SER A 103 -22.19 3.34 7.63
C SER A 103 -21.09 3.25 6.56
N ILE A 104 -20.81 2.05 6.06
CA ILE A 104 -19.71 1.83 5.12
C ILE A 104 -20.10 2.32 3.72
N ALA A 105 -19.56 3.47 3.33
CA ALA A 105 -19.74 4.00 2.00
C ALA A 105 -18.69 3.40 1.04
N ILE A 106 -19.14 2.58 0.09
CA ILE A 106 -18.27 1.94 -0.89
C ILE A 106 -17.99 2.92 -2.03
N LEU A 107 -16.74 3.35 -2.16
CA LEU A 107 -16.29 4.03 -3.37
C LEU A 107 -15.95 2.96 -4.39
N GLU A 108 -16.75 2.86 -5.44
CA GLU A 108 -16.36 2.06 -6.60
C GLU A 108 -15.11 2.72 -7.21
N PRO A 109 -13.95 2.03 -7.20
CA PRO A 109 -12.71 2.59 -7.72
C PRO A 109 -12.85 2.88 -9.22
N LYS A 110 -12.14 3.90 -9.70
CA LYS A 110 -12.17 4.26 -11.13
C LYS A 110 -11.73 3.10 -12.01
N SER A 111 -10.71 2.36 -11.58
CA SER A 111 -10.24 1.16 -12.24
C SER A 111 -9.90 0.11 -11.20
N SER A 112 -10.23 -1.15 -11.50
CA SER A 112 -9.74 -2.31 -10.78
C SER A 112 -9.28 -3.32 -11.81
N VAL A 113 -8.00 -3.68 -11.76
CA VAL A 113 -7.42 -4.62 -12.71
C VAL A 113 -6.88 -5.82 -11.98
N GLU A 114 -7.22 -7.00 -12.47
CA GLU A 114 -6.61 -8.24 -12.03
C GLU A 114 -5.28 -8.42 -12.77
N LEU A 115 -4.23 -8.68 -12.01
CA LEU A 115 -2.88 -8.89 -12.52
C LEU A 115 -2.74 -10.34 -12.96
N ILE A 116 -2.15 -10.53 -14.15
CA ILE A 116 -1.80 -11.85 -14.66
C ILE A 116 -0.50 -12.29 -13.99
N ILE A 117 -0.62 -12.87 -12.79
CA ILE A 117 0.50 -13.34 -11.95
C ILE A 117 0.30 -14.81 -11.53
N PRO A 118 1.36 -15.55 -11.15
CA PRO A 118 1.25 -16.96 -10.80
C PRO A 118 0.21 -17.27 -9.73
N GLU A 119 -0.32 -18.50 -9.73
CA GLU A 119 -1.48 -18.88 -8.91
C GLU A 119 -1.26 -18.60 -7.41
N ASN A 120 -0.07 -18.94 -6.91
CA ASN A 120 0.30 -18.80 -5.49
C ASN A 120 1.05 -17.50 -5.19
N SER A 121 0.92 -16.48 -6.05
CA SER A 121 1.57 -15.18 -5.87
C SER A 121 0.54 -14.10 -5.54
N ILE A 122 0.88 -13.29 -4.54
CA ILE A 122 0.06 -12.16 -4.09
C ILE A 122 0.90 -10.90 -4.09
N ILE A 123 0.24 -9.75 -4.21
CA ILE A 123 0.83 -8.43 -4.01
C ILE A 123 1.21 -8.29 -2.53
N THR A 124 2.45 -7.93 -2.25
CA THR A 124 2.94 -7.59 -0.91
C THR A 124 3.25 -6.10 -0.79
N HIS A 125 3.69 -5.46 -1.87
CA HIS A 125 3.98 -4.03 -1.88
C HIS A 125 3.49 -3.35 -3.15
N VAL A 126 3.03 -2.11 -2.99
CA VAL A 126 2.76 -1.15 -4.06
C VAL A 126 3.51 0.12 -3.74
N SER A 127 4.26 0.62 -4.73
CA SER A 127 4.96 1.90 -4.65
C SER A 127 4.82 2.65 -5.97
N LEU A 128 5.03 3.95 -5.91
CA LEU A 128 5.22 4.78 -7.11
C LEU A 128 6.72 4.99 -7.33
N MET A 129 7.12 5.07 -8.59
CA MET A 129 8.44 5.62 -8.92
C MET A 129 8.47 7.13 -8.65
N GLY A 130 9.66 7.73 -8.53
CA GLY A 130 9.79 9.16 -8.23
C GLY A 130 9.10 10.10 -9.25
N SER A 131 8.89 9.64 -10.49
CA SER A 131 8.12 10.38 -11.50
C SER A 131 6.60 10.35 -11.27
N GLU A 132 6.12 9.41 -10.44
CA GLU A 132 4.71 9.10 -10.15
C GLU A 132 3.86 8.72 -11.38
N ASP A 133 4.48 8.43 -12.52
CA ASP A 133 3.82 7.94 -13.73
C ASP A 133 3.85 6.40 -13.85
N LYS A 134 4.64 5.73 -13.01
CA LYS A 134 4.81 4.28 -12.98
C LYS A 134 4.55 3.72 -11.59
N ILE A 135 3.93 2.54 -11.57
CA ILE A 135 3.57 1.79 -10.38
C ILE A 135 4.48 0.57 -10.32
N LEU A 136 5.16 0.41 -9.19
CA LEU A 136 5.99 -0.74 -8.88
C LEU A 136 5.20 -1.66 -7.94
N VAL A 137 5.05 -2.92 -8.31
CA VAL A 137 4.30 -3.94 -7.57
C VAL A 137 5.23 -5.08 -7.22
N CYS A 138 5.40 -5.33 -5.93
CA CYS A 138 6.17 -6.46 -5.45
C CYS A 138 5.24 -7.61 -5.07
N LEU A 139 5.65 -8.82 -5.40
CA LEU A 139 4.89 -10.03 -5.15
C LEU A 139 5.59 -10.93 -4.13
N SER A 140 4.84 -11.83 -3.49
CA SER A 140 5.33 -12.82 -2.53
C SER A 140 6.33 -13.82 -3.14
N ASN A 141 6.32 -14.00 -4.47
CA ASN A 141 7.28 -14.85 -5.18
C ASN A 141 8.58 -14.11 -5.56
N LYS A 142 8.86 -12.95 -4.93
CA LYS A 142 10.05 -12.12 -5.17
C LYS A 142 10.12 -11.49 -6.56
N SER A 143 9.02 -11.52 -7.32
CA SER A 143 8.90 -10.76 -8.55
C SER A 143 8.54 -9.31 -8.25
N ILE A 144 9.15 -8.40 -9.00
CA ILE A 144 8.79 -7.00 -9.07
C ILE A 144 8.29 -6.71 -10.47
N ILE A 145 7.12 -6.11 -10.56
CA ILE A 145 6.45 -5.79 -11.81
C ILE A 145 6.22 -4.29 -11.88
N LEU A 146 6.59 -3.71 -13.00
CA LEU A 146 6.44 -2.29 -13.29
C LEU A 146 5.26 -2.09 -14.26
N PHE A 147 4.36 -1.18 -13.92
CA PHE A 147 3.22 -0.81 -14.75
C PHE A 147 3.25 0.68 -15.07
N GLU A 148 2.73 1.06 -16.24
CA GLU A 148 2.38 2.44 -16.51
C GLU A 148 1.04 2.78 -15.89
N THR A 149 0.97 3.89 -15.16
CA THR A 149 -0.25 4.32 -14.48
C THR A 149 -1.39 4.60 -15.47
N SER A 150 -1.06 5.17 -16.64
CA SER A 150 -2.01 5.44 -17.72
C SER A 150 -2.69 4.18 -18.23
N GLU A 151 -1.98 3.05 -18.27
CA GLU A 151 -2.54 1.77 -18.72
C GLU A 151 -3.46 1.17 -17.66
N ILE A 152 -3.06 1.20 -16.39
CA ILE A 152 -3.93 0.77 -15.27
C ILE A 152 -5.21 1.61 -15.22
N GLN A 153 -5.13 2.92 -15.46
CA GLN A 153 -6.28 3.81 -15.53
C GLN A 153 -7.26 3.46 -16.66
N LYS A 154 -6.77 2.87 -17.75
CA LYS A 154 -7.60 2.38 -18.87
C LYS A 154 -8.15 0.97 -18.64
N GLY A 155 -7.78 0.32 -17.54
CA GLY A 155 -8.16 -1.06 -17.24
C GLY A 155 -7.17 -2.11 -17.76
N ASN A 156 -6.00 -1.71 -18.26
CA ASN A 156 -4.99 -2.62 -18.79
C ASN A 156 -3.98 -3.01 -17.71
N SER A 157 -3.79 -4.31 -17.47
CA SER A 157 -2.80 -4.86 -16.53
C SER A 157 -1.56 -5.44 -17.21
N ASN A 158 -1.21 -4.95 -18.41
CA ASN A 158 0.00 -5.39 -19.10
C ASN A 158 1.24 -4.77 -18.44
N PRO A 159 2.23 -5.59 -18.02
CA PRO A 159 3.43 -5.08 -17.40
C PRO A 159 4.34 -4.39 -18.42
N LEU A 160 4.93 -3.28 -18.03
CA LEU A 160 6.01 -2.63 -18.78
C LEU A 160 7.30 -3.43 -18.67
N LYS A 161 7.60 -3.92 -17.47
CA LYS A 161 8.80 -4.72 -17.17
C LYS A 161 8.55 -5.59 -15.94
N SER A 162 9.22 -6.73 -15.89
CA SER A 162 9.31 -7.55 -14.67
C SER A 162 10.75 -7.99 -14.43
N PHE A 163 11.08 -8.22 -13.17
CA PHE A 163 12.35 -8.81 -12.74
C PHE A 163 12.14 -9.54 -11.41
N THR A 164 13.06 -10.44 -11.10
CA THR A 164 13.02 -11.23 -9.85
C THR A 164 14.23 -10.85 -9.01
N ILE A 165 14.04 -10.76 -7.70
CA ILE A 165 15.11 -10.54 -6.73
C ILE A 165 15.32 -11.79 -5.87
N GLU A 166 16.48 -11.88 -5.23
CA GLU A 166 16.87 -13.07 -4.46
C GLU A 166 16.13 -13.19 -3.12
N ASN A 167 15.85 -12.04 -2.51
CA ASN A 167 15.20 -11.94 -1.20
C ASN A 167 13.80 -11.34 -1.34
N GLU A 168 12.89 -11.74 -0.46
CA GLU A 168 11.60 -11.07 -0.37
C GLU A 168 11.78 -9.67 0.23
N ILE A 169 10.90 -8.75 -0.16
CA ILE A 169 10.88 -7.39 0.41
C ILE A 169 10.07 -7.46 1.69
N TYR A 170 10.73 -7.12 2.80
CA TYR A 170 10.10 -6.94 4.10
C TYR A 170 10.23 -5.47 4.49
N ASP A 171 9.13 -4.86 4.89
CA ASP A 171 9.20 -3.64 5.68
C ASP A 171 9.59 -4.04 7.11
N LEU A 172 10.57 -3.34 7.67
CA LEU A 172 10.95 -3.56 9.08
C LEU A 172 9.72 -3.23 9.93
N ALA A 173 9.31 -4.17 10.79
CA ALA A 173 8.28 -3.87 11.79
C ALA A 173 8.74 -2.63 12.58
N PRO A 174 7.83 -1.69 12.90
CA PRO A 174 8.18 -0.63 13.84
C PRO A 174 8.65 -1.30 15.14
N ASN A 175 9.90 -1.03 15.51
CA ASN A 175 10.48 -1.46 16.79
C ASN A 175 9.72 -0.85 17.96
#